data_AF-A0A504YJK1-F1
#
_entry.id   AF-A0A504YJK1-F1
#
_cell.length_a   1.000
_cell.length_b   1.000
_cell.length_c   1.000
_cell.angle_alpha   90.00
_cell.angle_beta   90.00
_cell.angle_gamma   90.00
#
_symmetry.space_group_name_H-M   'P 1'
#
loop_
_entity.id
_entity.type
_entity.pdbx_description
1 polymer ?
#
loop_
_entity_poly.entity_id
_entity_poly.type
_entity_poly.pdbx_seq_one_letter_code
_entity_poly.pdbx_strand_id
1 'polypeptide(L)'
;MVLGVVVDVAGDVGGGGFGVGGNGDGRSGDGSGGGGSGCGGGGGDMIFSSSEVQSFFRGWLCRKRWKQIVDEYIRSDHAESMRKRNSIVFGLVECEDEYVQQLSILVTCYLRPFRMAASSKKPIMSHEDVNSIFLNVETILFLHQFFVQGLRSKMENWPTLQLGDLFDLFLPMIGIYQEYVRNHHYSLQVLAEYKQKHEFTQMLKRLEEKPLCDGRSVESFLTYPMHQIPRYIITLSELLAHTPHDHVDRKKLEYAKSKLEQISHVSVLVHLMGQ
;
A
#
# COMPACT_ATOMS: atom_id res chain seq x y z
N MET A 1 -9.89 -9.83 12.16
CA MET A 1 -9.58 -10.15 10.74
C MET A 1 -10.82 -10.43 9.89
N VAL A 2 -11.80 -11.24 10.34
CA VAL A 2 -13.00 -11.53 9.51
C VAL A 2 -14.10 -10.46 9.62
N LEU A 3 -14.25 -9.76 10.76
CA LEU A 3 -15.33 -8.78 10.93
C LEU A 3 -15.19 -7.53 10.03
N GLY A 4 -13.97 -7.05 9.76
CA GLY A 4 -13.78 -5.83 8.95
C GLY A 4 -14.25 -5.99 7.50
N VAL A 5 -14.06 -7.17 6.91
CA VAL A 5 -14.46 -7.47 5.52
C VAL A 5 -15.99 -7.59 5.39
N VAL A 6 -16.69 -7.93 6.48
CA VAL A 6 -18.14 -8.16 6.49
C VAL A 6 -18.93 -6.85 6.67
N VAL A 7 -18.35 -5.83 7.32
CA VAL A 7 -19.04 -4.55 7.57
C VAL A 7 -19.18 -3.70 6.29
N ASP A 8 -18.20 -3.77 5.37
CA ASP A 8 -18.19 -2.91 4.17
C ASP A 8 -19.22 -3.36 3.11
N VAL A 9 -19.45 -4.67 2.95
CA VAL A 9 -20.45 -5.20 1.99
C VAL A 9 -21.89 -5.01 2.47
N ALA A 10 -22.12 -4.91 3.79
CA ALA A 10 -23.44 -4.61 4.33
C ALA A 10 -23.85 -3.14 4.13
N GLY A 11 -22.88 -2.23 3.93
CA GLY A 11 -23.14 -0.82 3.64
C GLY A 11 -23.64 -0.57 2.21
N ASP A 12 -23.18 -1.37 1.24
CA ASP A 12 -23.41 -1.11 -0.19
C ASP A 12 -24.69 -1.78 -0.75
N VAL A 13 -25.32 -2.68 0.01
CA VAL A 13 -26.59 -3.35 -0.35
C VAL A 13 -27.80 -2.73 0.39
N GLY A 14 -27.57 -1.71 1.24
CA GLY A 14 -28.57 -1.11 2.13
C GLY A 14 -29.20 0.21 1.65
N GLY A 15 -29.18 0.52 0.36
CA GLY A 15 -29.77 1.73 -0.22
C GLY A 15 -31.23 1.55 -0.67
N GLY A 16 -32.10 1.03 0.20
CA GLY A 16 -33.52 0.80 -0.11
C GLY A 16 -34.37 0.98 1.14
N GLY A 17 -34.72 2.23 1.43
CA GLY A 17 -35.40 2.61 2.67
C GLY A 17 -36.77 1.97 2.86
N PHE A 18 -36.96 1.36 4.03
CA PHE A 18 -38.26 1.34 4.70
C PHE A 18 -38.13 2.23 5.94
N GLY A 19 -38.54 3.48 5.78
CA GLY A 19 -38.69 4.41 6.89
C GLY A 19 -39.88 4.00 7.75
N VAL A 20 -39.63 3.72 9.02
CA VAL A 20 -40.66 3.77 10.07
C VAL A 20 -40.27 4.91 10.99
N GLY A 21 -40.89 6.07 10.75
CA GLY A 21 -40.78 7.24 11.61
C GLY A 21 -41.54 7.02 12.92
N GLY A 22 -40.88 7.34 14.03
CA GLY A 22 -41.48 7.47 15.36
C GLY A 22 -41.40 8.90 15.88
N ASN A 23 -42.24 9.17 16.89
CA ASN A 23 -42.56 10.42 17.59
C ASN A 23 -43.59 11.33 16.89
N GLY A 24 -44.62 11.87 17.55
CA GLY A 24 -45.02 11.90 18.95
C GLY A 24 -46.04 13.03 19.15
N ASP A 25 -46.90 12.87 20.17
CA ASP A 25 -47.79 13.84 20.82
C ASP A 25 -49.09 14.34 20.16
N GLY A 26 -50.20 14.22 20.92
CA GLY A 26 -51.48 14.91 20.68
C GLY A 26 -52.67 14.34 21.46
N ARG A 27 -52.94 14.90 22.65
CA ARG A 27 -54.08 14.62 23.56
C ARG A 27 -55.48 14.72 22.90
N SER A 28 -56.43 13.89 23.36
CA SER A 28 -57.68 14.28 24.11
C SER A 28 -58.84 13.29 23.88
N GLY A 29 -59.58 12.96 24.95
CA GLY A 29 -61.05 12.79 24.88
C GLY A 29 -61.65 11.41 25.13
N ASP A 30 -62.29 11.30 26.29
CA ASP A 30 -63.47 10.49 26.66
C ASP A 30 -63.44 8.96 26.79
N GLY A 31 -63.83 8.52 28.00
CA GLY A 31 -65.13 7.86 28.12
C GLY A 31 -65.18 6.39 28.57
N SER A 32 -65.33 6.20 29.89
CA SER A 32 -66.20 5.18 30.53
C SER A 32 -65.73 3.72 30.65
N GLY A 33 -65.70 3.25 31.90
CA GLY A 33 -66.43 2.02 32.28
C GLY A 33 -65.66 0.87 32.92
N GLY A 34 -65.54 0.88 34.25
CA GLY A 34 -66.07 -0.21 35.11
C GLY A 34 -65.25 -1.50 35.36
N GLY A 35 -64.88 -1.69 36.64
CA GLY A 35 -64.76 -3.00 37.33
C GLY A 35 -63.52 -3.84 36.98
N GLY A 36 -62.75 -4.43 37.89
CA GLY A 36 -62.97 -4.79 39.28
C GLY A 36 -62.34 -6.17 39.51
N SER A 37 -61.44 -6.24 40.52
CA SER A 37 -61.10 -7.44 41.30
C SER A 37 -60.24 -8.56 40.69
N GLY A 38 -59.30 -9.05 41.50
CA GLY A 38 -58.98 -10.49 41.52
C GLY A 38 -57.50 -10.85 41.57
N CYS A 39 -56.96 -10.96 42.79
CA CYS A 39 -55.70 -11.60 43.12
C CYS A 39 -55.72 -13.10 42.75
N GLY A 40 -54.57 -13.70 42.47
CA GLY A 40 -54.46 -15.16 42.42
C GLY A 40 -53.11 -15.66 41.94
N GLY A 41 -52.21 -15.94 42.87
CA GLY A 41 -51.05 -16.78 42.61
C GLY A 41 -51.46 -18.22 42.37
N GLY A 42 -50.73 -18.92 41.51
CA GLY A 42 -50.88 -20.35 41.26
C GLY A 42 -49.84 -20.82 40.27
N GLY A 43 -48.90 -21.64 40.75
CA GLY A 43 -47.95 -22.34 39.90
C GLY A 43 -48.68 -23.26 38.92
N GLY A 44 -48.25 -23.24 37.67
CA GLY A 44 -48.74 -24.12 36.61
C GLY A 44 -47.73 -24.10 35.46
N ASP A 45 -47.11 -25.25 35.26
CA ASP A 45 -46.35 -25.75 34.11
C ASP A 45 -45.75 -24.73 33.12
N MET A 46 -44.43 -24.80 32.97
CA MET A 46 -43.67 -24.22 31.86
C MET A 46 -44.10 -24.83 30.51
N ILE A 47 -45.31 -24.53 30.06
CA ILE A 47 -45.73 -24.72 28.68
C ILE A 47 -45.20 -23.48 27.96
N PHE A 48 -43.96 -23.55 27.45
CA PHE A 48 -43.44 -22.55 26.54
C PHE A 48 -44.47 -22.34 25.42
N SER A 49 -44.94 -21.10 25.27
CA SER A 49 -45.92 -20.79 24.21
C SER A 49 -45.31 -21.18 22.87
N SER A 50 -46.09 -21.81 21.99
CA SER A 50 -45.67 -22.18 20.64
C SER A 50 -45.00 -21.00 19.91
N SER A 51 -45.44 -19.77 20.18
CA SER A 51 -44.87 -18.52 19.63
C SER A 51 -43.44 -18.21 20.08
N GLU A 52 -43.07 -18.55 21.32
CA GLU A 52 -41.73 -18.30 21.87
C GLU A 52 -40.71 -19.30 21.32
N VAL A 53 -41.13 -20.58 21.21
CA VAL A 53 -40.37 -21.63 20.54
C VAL A 53 -40.17 -21.25 19.06
N GLN A 54 -41.22 -20.80 18.37
CA GLN A 54 -41.12 -20.34 16.97
C GLN A 54 -40.15 -19.15 16.81
N SER A 55 -40.17 -18.18 17.73
CA SER A 55 -39.25 -17.03 17.74
C SER A 55 -37.79 -17.44 17.96
N PHE A 56 -37.55 -18.34 18.92
CA PHE A 56 -36.23 -18.89 19.18
C PHE A 56 -35.70 -19.68 17.99
N PHE A 57 -36.52 -20.56 17.40
CA PHE A 57 -36.17 -21.32 16.20
C PHE A 57 -35.89 -20.40 15.01
N ARG A 58 -36.71 -19.37 14.79
CA ARG A 58 -36.46 -18.34 13.75
C ARG A 58 -35.12 -17.64 13.97
N GLY A 59 -34.82 -17.19 15.19
CA GLY A 59 -33.54 -16.58 15.53
C GLY A 59 -32.34 -17.54 15.37
N TRP A 60 -32.50 -18.81 15.73
CA TRP A 60 -31.48 -19.85 15.55
C TRP A 60 -31.26 -20.19 14.07
N LEU A 61 -32.33 -20.31 13.27
CA LEU A 61 -32.27 -20.51 11.83
C LEU A 61 -31.61 -19.32 11.13
N CYS A 62 -31.93 -18.08 11.53
CA CYS A 62 -31.26 -16.88 11.03
C CYS A 62 -29.75 -16.91 11.33
N ARG A 63 -29.35 -17.26 12.56
CA ARG A 63 -27.92 -17.38 12.91
C ARG A 63 -27.21 -18.51 12.15
N LYS A 64 -27.86 -19.65 11.95
CA LYS A 64 -27.31 -20.79 11.20
C LYS A 64 -27.17 -20.46 9.71
N ARG A 65 -28.20 -19.84 9.11
CA ARG A 65 -28.19 -19.39 7.72
C ARG A 65 -27.17 -18.28 7.50
N TRP A 66 -27.05 -17.35 8.44
CA TRP A 66 -26.00 -16.32 8.41
C TRP A 66 -24.61 -16.94 8.44
N LYS A 67 -24.36 -17.89 9.35
CA LYS A 67 -23.09 -18.60 9.42
C LYS A 67 -22.78 -19.34 8.10
N GLN A 68 -23.78 -19.97 7.48
CA GLN A 68 -23.61 -20.60 6.17
C GLN A 68 -23.27 -19.60 5.06
N ILE A 69 -23.99 -18.47 4.98
CA ILE A 69 -23.72 -17.41 3.98
C ILE A 69 -22.32 -16.84 4.16
N VAL A 70 -21.90 -16.59 5.40
CA VAL A 70 -20.55 -16.09 5.70
C VAL A 70 -19.48 -17.12 5.31
N ASP A 71 -19.68 -18.40 5.67
CA ASP A 71 -18.74 -19.47 5.31
C ASP A 71 -18.64 -19.66 3.78
N GLU A 72 -19.77 -19.53 3.07
CA GLU A 72 -19.83 -19.59 1.61
C GLU A 72 -19.13 -18.38 0.97
N TYR A 73 -19.34 -17.18 1.50
CA TYR A 73 -18.64 -15.98 1.04
C TYR A 73 -17.12 -16.06 1.28
N ILE A 74 -16.67 -16.51 2.45
CA ILE A 74 -15.23 -16.67 2.76
C ILE A 74 -14.54 -17.64 1.80
N ARG A 75 -15.29 -18.62 1.29
CA ARG A 75 -14.85 -19.61 0.29
C ARG A 75 -15.10 -19.20 -1.16
N SER A 76 -15.75 -18.06 -1.40
CA SER A 76 -16.02 -17.59 -2.75
C SER A 76 -14.75 -17.15 -3.47
N ASP A 77 -14.75 -17.27 -4.80
CA ASP A 77 -13.65 -16.81 -5.66
C ASP A 77 -13.38 -15.31 -5.50
N HIS A 78 -14.43 -14.52 -5.22
CA HIS A 78 -14.30 -13.09 -4.94
C HIS A 78 -13.47 -12.82 -3.68
N ALA A 79 -13.78 -13.50 -2.58
CA ALA A 79 -13.02 -13.35 -1.34
C ALA A 79 -11.58 -13.84 -1.48
N GLU A 80 -11.34 -14.90 -2.28
CA GLU A 80 -9.97 -15.33 -2.59
C GLU A 80 -9.21 -14.31 -3.43
N SER A 81 -9.82 -13.76 -4.48
CA SER A 81 -9.22 -12.71 -5.30
C SER A 81 -8.87 -11.47 -4.47
N MET A 82 -9.73 -11.10 -3.52
CA MET A 82 -9.49 -9.96 -2.62
C MET A 82 -8.38 -10.22 -1.60
N ARG A 83 -8.23 -11.46 -1.13
CA ARG A 83 -7.05 -11.87 -0.34
C ARG A 83 -5.77 -11.74 -1.17
N LYS A 84 -5.77 -12.18 -2.44
CA LYS A 84 -4.61 -12.04 -3.35
C LYS A 84 -4.27 -10.58 -3.60
N ARG A 85 -5.27 -9.75 -3.92
CA ARG A 85 -5.11 -8.30 -4.08
C ARG A 85 -4.45 -7.67 -2.85
N ASN A 86 -4.97 -7.96 -1.66
CA ASN A 86 -4.41 -7.42 -0.42
C ASN A 86 -2.99 -7.90 -0.17
N SER A 87 -2.68 -9.18 -0.44
CA SER A 87 -1.31 -9.72 -0.35
C SER A 87 -0.33 -8.98 -1.26
N ILE A 88 -0.76 -8.61 -2.48
CA ILE A 88 0.07 -7.82 -3.41
C ILE A 88 0.31 -6.42 -2.85
N VAL A 89 -0.71 -5.79 -2.26
CA VAL A 89 -0.53 -4.47 -1.64
C VAL A 89 0.42 -4.54 -0.44
N PHE A 90 0.32 -5.56 0.41
CA PHE A 90 1.26 -5.73 1.52
C PHE A 90 2.69 -5.93 1.01
N GLY A 91 2.87 -6.79 0.00
CA GLY A 91 4.16 -7.00 -0.64
C GLY A 91 4.71 -5.73 -1.30
N LEU A 92 3.86 -4.86 -1.85
CA LEU A 92 4.26 -3.55 -2.36
C LEU A 92 4.84 -2.67 -1.25
N VAL A 93 4.21 -2.61 -0.08
CA VAL A 93 4.72 -1.82 1.06
C VAL A 93 6.06 -2.35 1.55
N GLU A 94 6.19 -3.67 1.69
CA GLU A 94 7.44 -4.32 2.09
C GLU A 94 8.56 -4.06 1.09
N CYS A 95 8.30 -4.27 -0.21
CA CYS A 95 9.25 -3.98 -1.28
C CYS A 95 9.66 -2.50 -1.32
N GLU A 96 8.73 -1.59 -1.02
CA GLU A 96 8.99 -0.16 -0.98
C GLU A 96 9.87 0.23 0.21
N ASP A 97 9.60 -0.35 1.38
CA ASP A 97 10.43 -0.15 2.58
C ASP A 97 11.86 -0.63 2.35
N GLU A 98 12.02 -1.82 1.76
CA GLU A 98 13.33 -2.34 1.37
C GLU A 98 14.02 -1.41 0.39
N TYR A 99 13.31 -0.89 -0.62
CA TYR A 99 13.87 0.03 -1.61
C TYR A 99 14.36 1.34 -0.98
N VAL A 100 13.54 1.96 -0.12
CA VAL A 100 13.91 3.16 0.64
C VAL A 100 15.12 2.88 1.53
N GLN A 101 15.19 1.71 2.15
CA GLN A 101 16.34 1.30 2.94
C GLN A 101 17.61 1.20 2.08
N GLN A 102 17.55 0.61 0.88
CA GLN A 102 18.71 0.53 -0.01
C GLN A 102 19.20 1.91 -0.45
N LEU A 103 18.28 2.83 -0.80
CA LEU A 103 18.63 4.21 -1.13
C LEU A 103 19.22 4.96 0.07
N SER A 104 18.69 4.72 1.27
CA SER A 104 19.22 5.30 2.50
C SER A 104 20.65 4.83 2.77
N ILE A 105 20.95 3.54 2.55
CA ILE A 105 22.31 3.01 2.63
C ILE A 105 23.21 3.69 1.59
N LEU A 106 22.77 3.79 0.33
CA LEU A 106 23.51 4.49 -0.72
C LEU A 106 23.88 5.92 -0.32
N VAL A 107 22.92 6.68 0.21
CA VAL A 107 23.15 8.07 0.65
C VAL A 107 24.07 8.15 1.88
N THR A 108 23.81 7.33 2.90
CA THR A 108 24.50 7.43 4.19
C THR A 108 25.89 6.81 4.19
N CYS A 109 26.07 5.69 3.50
CA CYS A 109 27.32 4.94 3.50
C CYS A 109 28.27 5.34 2.37
N TYR A 110 27.77 5.93 1.27
CA TYR A 110 28.61 6.34 0.14
C TYR A 110 28.54 7.84 -0.14
N LEU A 111 27.37 8.39 -0.50
CA LEU A 111 27.28 9.81 -0.90
C LEU A 111 27.81 10.77 0.18
N ARG A 112 27.35 10.62 1.43
CA ARG A 112 27.79 11.50 2.52
C ARG A 112 29.30 11.39 2.77
N PRO A 113 29.91 10.19 2.92
CA PRO A 113 31.36 10.05 3.01
C PRO A 113 32.13 10.62 1.82
N PHE A 114 31.62 10.46 0.60
CA PHE A 114 32.26 10.99 -0.61
C PHE A 114 32.25 12.53 -0.60
N ARG A 115 31.12 13.15 -0.23
CA ARG A 115 31.03 14.61 -0.03
C ARG A 115 31.99 15.09 1.06
N MET A 116 32.08 14.38 2.18
CA MET A 116 33.01 14.72 3.26
C MET A 116 34.48 14.62 2.80
N ALA A 117 34.81 13.59 2.01
CA ALA A 117 36.15 13.44 1.45
C ALA A 117 36.49 14.55 0.46
N ALA A 118 35.52 15.00 -0.35
CA ALA A 118 35.67 16.13 -1.25
C ALA A 118 35.88 17.47 -0.52
N SER A 119 35.31 17.64 0.67
CA SER A 119 35.53 18.82 1.52
C SER A 119 36.75 18.73 2.44
N SER A 120 37.54 17.65 2.36
CA SER A 120 38.68 17.46 3.26
C SER A 120 39.89 18.31 2.85
N LYS A 121 40.87 18.47 3.75
CA LYS A 121 42.10 19.25 3.48
C LYS A 121 42.91 18.72 2.30
N LYS A 122 42.81 17.41 2.02
CA LYS A 122 43.41 16.74 0.85
C LYS A 122 42.29 15.98 0.13
N PRO A 123 41.54 16.64 -0.77
CA PRO A 123 40.37 16.05 -1.40
C PRO A 123 40.77 14.85 -2.26
N ILE A 124 40.11 13.72 -2.02
CA ILE A 124 40.32 12.48 -2.80
C ILE A 124 39.50 12.50 -4.10
N MET A 125 38.44 13.31 -4.15
CA MET A 125 37.57 13.56 -5.31
C MET A 125 37.03 14.98 -5.27
N SER A 126 36.59 15.49 -6.42
CA SER A 126 35.94 16.80 -6.51
C SER A 126 34.45 16.73 -6.14
N HIS A 127 33.85 17.86 -5.74
CA HIS A 127 32.40 17.93 -5.51
C HIS A 127 31.59 17.71 -6.79
N GLU A 128 32.13 18.14 -7.94
CA GLU A 128 31.51 17.94 -9.24
C GLU A 128 31.42 16.45 -9.58
N ASP A 129 32.50 15.69 -9.39
CA ASP A 129 32.52 14.25 -9.65
C ASP A 129 31.58 13.49 -8.72
N VAL A 130 31.48 13.89 -7.45
CA VAL A 130 30.49 13.31 -6.50
C VAL A 130 29.08 13.53 -7.02
N ASN A 131 28.76 14.76 -7.44
CA ASN A 131 27.45 15.07 -7.99
C ASN A 131 27.20 14.31 -9.30
N SER A 132 28.23 14.08 -10.13
CA SER A 132 28.13 13.27 -11.35
C SER A 132 27.87 11.79 -11.05
N ILE A 133 28.45 11.23 -9.98
CA ILE A 133 28.25 9.81 -9.59
C ILE A 133 26.85 9.58 -9.00
N PHE A 134 26.38 10.44 -8.10
CA PHE A 134 25.14 10.20 -7.35
C PHE A 134 23.92 10.99 -7.84
N LEU A 135 24.15 12.02 -8.66
CA LEU A 135 23.13 12.84 -9.30
C LEU A 135 22.03 13.27 -8.32
N ASN A 136 20.76 12.99 -8.64
CA ASN A 136 19.58 13.33 -7.87
C ASN A 136 19.10 12.20 -6.93
N VAL A 137 19.99 11.29 -6.49
CA VAL A 137 19.62 10.16 -5.62
C VAL A 137 18.99 10.59 -4.30
N GLU A 138 19.37 11.73 -3.73
CA GLU A 138 18.75 12.26 -2.49
C GLU A 138 17.29 12.66 -2.75
N THR A 139 17.00 13.24 -3.90
CA THR A 139 15.64 13.60 -4.33
C THR A 139 14.79 12.35 -4.55
N ILE A 140 15.37 11.31 -5.17
CA ILE A 140 14.70 10.02 -5.33
C ILE A 140 14.41 9.41 -3.95
N LEU A 141 15.39 9.36 -3.05
CA LEU A 141 15.18 8.85 -1.68
C LEU A 141 14.05 9.61 -0.98
N PHE A 142 14.05 10.93 -1.06
CA PHE A 142 13.01 11.77 -0.44
C PHE A 142 11.62 11.43 -1.00
N LEU A 143 11.45 11.37 -2.33
CA LEU A 143 10.19 11.00 -2.97
C LEU A 143 9.66 9.66 -2.44
N HIS A 144 10.51 8.64 -2.40
CA HIS A 144 10.12 7.30 -1.98
C HIS A 144 9.84 7.20 -0.47
N GLN A 145 10.49 8.03 0.34
CA GLN A 145 10.14 8.17 1.76
C GLN A 145 8.71 8.72 1.96
N PHE A 146 8.25 9.66 1.13
CA PHE A 146 6.83 10.09 1.18
C PHE A 146 5.91 9.00 0.67
N PHE A 147 6.28 8.34 -0.41
CA PHE A 147 5.46 7.31 -1.03
C PHE A 147 5.22 6.14 -0.06
N VAL A 148 6.26 5.65 0.62
CA VAL A 148 6.13 4.56 1.60
C VAL A 148 5.30 4.97 2.83
N GLN A 149 5.41 6.21 3.28
CA GLN A 149 4.56 6.73 4.36
C GLN A 149 3.09 6.77 3.93
N GLY A 150 2.82 7.21 2.70
CA GLY A 150 1.49 7.17 2.11
C GLY A 150 0.94 5.74 2.02
N LEU A 151 1.74 4.79 1.56
CA LEU A 151 1.37 3.37 1.49
C LEU A 151 1.04 2.81 2.88
N ARG A 152 1.88 3.09 3.88
CA ARG A 152 1.65 2.67 5.28
C ARG A 152 0.35 3.27 5.85
N SER A 153 0.06 4.54 5.58
CA SER A 153 -1.20 5.17 5.99
C SER A 153 -2.41 4.49 5.33
N LYS A 154 -2.31 4.07 4.07
CA LYS A 154 -3.36 3.28 3.43
C LYS A 154 -3.58 1.93 4.11
N MET A 155 -2.56 1.33 4.72
CA MET A 155 -2.70 0.05 5.44
C MET A 155 -3.55 0.17 6.71
N GLU A 156 -3.63 1.36 7.29
CA GLU A 156 -4.47 1.60 8.49
C GLU A 156 -5.97 1.48 8.18
N ASN A 157 -6.36 1.70 6.92
CA ASN A 157 -7.75 1.59 6.45
C ASN A 157 -8.13 0.17 6.00
N TRP A 158 -7.30 -0.83 6.29
CA TRP A 158 -7.61 -2.23 5.97
C TRP A 158 -8.94 -2.66 6.63
N PRO A 159 -9.86 -3.31 5.89
CA PRO A 159 -9.66 -4.00 4.61
C PRO A 159 -9.88 -3.17 3.34
N THR A 160 -10.35 -1.93 3.44
CA THR A 160 -10.67 -1.09 2.28
C THR A 160 -9.41 -0.36 1.82
N LEU A 161 -8.54 -1.09 1.12
CA LEU A 161 -7.28 -0.58 0.59
C LEU A 161 -7.51 0.14 -0.74
N GLN A 162 -7.32 1.46 -0.76
CA GLN A 162 -7.38 2.29 -1.96
C GLN A 162 -6.05 3.00 -2.22
N LEU A 163 -5.44 2.77 -3.39
CA LEU A 163 -4.10 3.28 -3.73
C LEU A 163 -4.11 4.31 -4.87
N GLY A 164 -5.22 4.46 -5.59
CA GLY A 164 -5.25 5.23 -6.83
C GLY A 164 -4.87 6.71 -6.63
N ASP A 165 -5.35 7.32 -5.55
CA ASP A 165 -5.02 8.71 -5.18
C ASP A 165 -3.54 8.89 -4.79
N LEU A 166 -2.94 7.90 -4.16
CA LEU A 166 -1.51 7.94 -3.84
C LEU A 166 -0.66 7.91 -5.11
N PHE A 167 -1.04 7.11 -6.10
CA PHE A 167 -0.38 7.10 -7.41
C PHE A 167 -0.59 8.41 -8.17
N ASP A 168 -1.77 9.05 -8.08
CA ASP A 168 -2.01 10.38 -8.68
C ASP A 168 -1.01 11.43 -8.16
N LEU A 169 -0.62 11.36 -6.88
CA LEU A 169 0.38 12.24 -6.27
C LEU A 169 1.82 11.85 -6.65
N PHE A 170 2.09 10.56 -6.81
CA PHE A 170 3.43 10.01 -7.06
C PHE A 170 3.88 10.18 -8.51
N LEU A 171 2.99 9.93 -9.48
CA LEU A 171 3.31 9.92 -10.92
C LEU A 171 3.93 11.21 -11.45
N PRO A 172 3.45 12.43 -11.09
CA PRO A 172 4.06 13.66 -11.60
C PRO A 172 5.53 13.81 -11.20
N MET A 173 5.92 13.25 -10.05
CA MET A 173 7.28 13.35 -9.52
C MET A 173 8.24 12.32 -10.13
N ILE A 174 7.71 11.25 -10.75
CA ILE A 174 8.53 10.14 -11.25
C ILE A 174 9.44 10.54 -12.43
N GLY A 175 9.19 11.70 -13.05
CA GLY A 175 10.03 12.25 -14.11
C GLY A 175 11.50 12.43 -13.70
N ILE A 176 11.80 12.55 -12.40
CA ILE A 176 13.17 12.62 -11.87
C ILE A 176 14.05 11.42 -12.25
N TYR A 177 13.44 10.25 -12.52
CA TYR A 177 14.16 9.04 -12.93
C TYR A 177 14.75 9.15 -14.34
N GLN A 178 14.17 9.97 -15.22
CA GLN A 178 14.67 10.09 -16.59
C GLN A 178 16.11 10.62 -16.62
N GLU A 179 16.40 11.61 -15.78
CA GLU A 179 17.72 12.19 -15.66
C GLU A 179 18.73 11.19 -15.09
N TYR A 180 18.31 10.47 -14.03
CA TYR A 180 19.13 9.45 -13.38
C TYR A 180 19.50 8.33 -14.34
N VAL A 181 18.51 7.76 -15.05
CA VAL A 181 18.71 6.68 -16.01
C VAL A 181 19.62 7.12 -17.16
N ARG A 182 19.40 8.32 -17.70
CA ARG A 182 20.21 8.85 -18.80
C ARG A 182 21.67 9.03 -18.42
N ASN A 183 21.95 9.49 -17.20
CA ASN A 183 23.31 9.76 -16.75
C ASN A 183 24.00 8.53 -16.11
N HIS A 184 23.28 7.44 -15.88
CA HIS A 184 23.78 6.30 -15.11
C HIS A 184 25.09 5.71 -15.66
N HIS A 185 25.23 5.60 -16.99
CA HIS A 185 26.46 5.13 -17.61
C HIS A 185 27.67 6.04 -17.30
N TYR A 186 27.47 7.36 -17.41
CA TYR A 186 28.50 8.34 -17.09
C TYR A 186 28.88 8.31 -15.60
N SER A 187 27.90 8.16 -14.71
CA SER A 187 28.15 7.97 -13.27
C SER A 187 29.07 6.78 -12.98
N LEU A 188 28.86 5.64 -13.67
CA LEU A 188 29.73 4.46 -13.53
C LEU A 188 31.12 4.66 -14.14
N GLN A 189 31.22 5.40 -15.26
CA GLN A 189 32.51 5.72 -15.88
C GLN A 189 33.38 6.56 -14.93
N VAL A 190 32.83 7.65 -14.37
CA VAL A 190 33.55 8.51 -13.41
C VAL A 190 34.01 7.68 -12.21
N LEU A 191 33.14 6.82 -11.68
CA LEU A 191 33.49 5.92 -10.59
C LEU A 191 34.64 4.96 -10.96
N ALA A 192 34.63 4.40 -12.16
CA ALA A 192 35.68 3.50 -12.64
C ALA A 192 37.04 4.20 -12.79
N GLU A 193 37.06 5.46 -13.23
CA GLU A 193 38.28 6.29 -13.29
C GLU A 193 38.85 6.53 -11.89
N TYR A 194 37.99 6.81 -10.90
CA TYR A 194 38.42 6.97 -9.51
C TYR A 194 38.92 5.66 -8.88
N LYS A 195 38.37 4.50 -9.27
CA LYS A 195 38.87 3.18 -8.83
C LYS A 195 40.30 2.87 -9.28
N GLN A 196 40.85 3.59 -10.26
CA GLN A 196 42.28 3.48 -10.62
C GLN A 196 43.19 4.19 -9.60
N LYS A 197 42.65 5.09 -8.76
CA LYS A 197 43.42 5.84 -7.76
C LYS A 197 43.46 5.07 -6.45
N HIS A 198 44.66 4.70 -6.00
CA HIS A 198 44.87 3.90 -4.79
C HIS A 198 44.24 4.52 -3.52
N GLU A 199 44.32 5.84 -3.34
CA GLU A 199 43.71 6.53 -2.18
C GLU A 199 42.18 6.39 -2.15
N PHE A 200 41.53 6.47 -3.32
CA PHE A 200 40.10 6.29 -3.45
C PHE A 200 39.69 4.84 -3.20
N THR A 201 40.40 3.88 -3.79
CA THR A 201 40.09 2.45 -3.63
C THR A 201 40.23 1.99 -2.17
N GLN A 202 41.20 2.51 -1.43
CA GLN A 202 41.29 2.25 0.01
C GLN A 202 40.11 2.82 0.79
N MET A 203 39.69 4.05 0.49
CA MET A 203 38.51 4.65 1.11
C MET A 203 37.27 3.81 0.81
N LEU A 204 37.03 3.49 -0.47
CA LEU A 204 35.87 2.75 -0.91
C LEU A 204 35.78 1.38 -0.23
N LYS A 205 36.89 0.64 -0.15
CA LYS A 205 36.93 -0.66 0.53
C LYS A 205 36.49 -0.56 1.99
N ARG A 206 36.95 0.46 2.73
CA ARG A 206 36.52 0.70 4.12
C ARG A 206 35.03 1.03 4.23
N LEU A 207 34.45 1.64 3.20
CA LEU A 207 33.01 1.94 3.16
C LEU A 207 32.19 0.68 2.86
N GLU A 208 32.66 -0.18 1.96
CA GLU A 208 32.02 -1.45 1.59
C GLU A 208 32.10 -2.50 2.72
N GLU A 209 33.14 -2.44 3.57
CA GLU A 209 33.29 -3.28 4.77
C GLU A 209 32.28 -2.94 5.90
N LYS A 210 31.50 -1.86 5.77
CA LYS A 210 30.47 -1.53 6.76
C LYS A 210 29.36 -2.59 6.75
N PRO A 211 28.88 -3.03 7.94
CA PRO A 211 27.81 -4.04 8.02
C PRO A 211 26.54 -3.65 7.27
N LEU A 212 26.22 -2.35 7.21
CA LEU A 212 25.04 -1.83 6.50
C LEU A 212 25.10 -2.05 4.97
N CYS A 213 26.29 -2.15 4.39
CA CYS A 213 26.47 -2.38 2.96
C CYS A 213 26.27 -3.87 2.59
N ASP A 214 26.33 -4.77 3.58
CA ASP A 214 26.14 -6.21 3.43
C ASP A 214 27.00 -6.82 2.30
N GLY A 215 28.25 -6.38 2.21
CA GLY A 215 29.21 -6.84 1.18
C GLY A 215 28.91 -6.39 -0.25
N ARG A 216 27.91 -5.54 -0.47
CA ARG A 216 27.57 -5.01 -1.80
C ARG A 216 28.44 -3.81 -2.16
N SER A 217 28.80 -3.70 -3.43
CA SER A 217 29.56 -2.57 -3.94
C SER A 217 28.68 -1.34 -4.19
N VAL A 218 29.29 -0.16 -4.24
CA VAL A 218 28.57 1.09 -4.56
C VAL A 218 27.87 1.02 -5.92
N GLU A 219 28.44 0.35 -6.92
CA GLU A 219 27.81 0.15 -8.23
C GLU A 219 26.50 -0.61 -8.11
N SER A 220 26.47 -1.68 -7.31
CA SER A 220 25.25 -2.45 -7.08
C SER A 220 24.15 -1.53 -6.55
N PHE A 221 24.47 -0.63 -5.62
CA PHE A 221 23.49 0.29 -5.07
C PHE A 221 23.00 1.31 -6.11
N LEU A 222 23.91 1.83 -6.95
CA LEU A 222 23.59 2.80 -8.00
C LEU A 222 22.62 2.23 -9.05
N THR A 223 22.53 0.91 -9.21
CA THR A 223 21.58 0.26 -10.13
C THR A 223 20.15 0.16 -9.60
N TYR A 224 19.90 0.25 -8.28
CA TYR A 224 18.56 0.06 -7.72
C TYR A 224 17.49 0.98 -8.35
N PRO A 225 17.74 2.29 -8.54
CA PRO A 225 16.78 3.17 -9.23
C PRO A 225 16.41 2.73 -10.65
N MET A 226 17.30 2.02 -11.36
CA MET A 226 17.05 1.56 -12.73
C MET A 226 15.92 0.52 -12.80
N HIS A 227 15.74 -0.26 -11.72
CA HIS A 227 14.82 -1.39 -11.70
C HIS A 227 13.47 -1.07 -11.04
N GLN A 228 13.35 0.06 -10.34
CA GLN A 228 12.15 0.34 -9.54
C GLN A 228 10.91 0.60 -10.40
N ILE A 229 11.05 1.34 -11.51
CA ILE A 229 9.92 1.63 -12.41
C ILE A 229 9.35 0.35 -13.05
N PRO A 230 10.18 -0.54 -13.64
CA PRO A 230 9.69 -1.85 -14.11
C PRO A 230 8.96 -2.67 -13.04
N ARG A 231 9.45 -2.66 -11.78
CA ARG A 231 8.80 -3.38 -10.68
C ARG A 231 7.39 -2.87 -10.42
N TYR A 232 7.18 -1.54 -10.40
CA TYR A 232 5.83 -0.99 -10.24
C TYR A 232 4.88 -1.39 -11.36
N ILE A 233 5.35 -1.45 -12.61
CA ILE A 233 4.51 -1.89 -13.74
C ILE A 233 4.04 -3.33 -13.53
N ILE A 234 4.93 -4.22 -13.09
CA ILE A 234 4.62 -5.62 -12.79
C ILE A 234 3.62 -5.69 -11.62
N THR A 235 3.93 -5.05 -10.49
CA THR A 235 3.06 -5.06 -9.31
C THR A 235 1.68 -4.49 -9.59
N LEU A 236 1.58 -3.40 -10.37
CA LEU A 236 0.29 -2.84 -10.78
C LEU A 236 -0.47 -3.76 -11.73
N SER A 237 0.23 -4.49 -12.60
CA SER A 237 -0.40 -5.49 -13.48
C SER A 237 -1.01 -6.64 -12.68
N GLU A 238 -0.27 -7.17 -11.72
CA GLU A 238 -0.74 -8.21 -10.80
C GLU A 238 -1.90 -7.71 -9.94
N LEU A 239 -1.80 -6.49 -9.42
CA LEU A 239 -2.85 -5.87 -8.62
C LEU A 239 -4.14 -5.71 -9.43
N LEU A 240 -4.03 -5.27 -10.69
CA LEU A 240 -5.16 -5.12 -11.61
C LEU A 240 -5.77 -6.47 -12.01
N ALA A 241 -4.99 -7.56 -12.08
CA ALA A 241 -5.52 -8.89 -12.35
C ALA A 241 -6.48 -9.38 -11.24
N HIS A 242 -6.31 -8.87 -10.01
CA HIS A 242 -7.14 -9.21 -8.85
C HIS A 242 -8.08 -8.08 -8.40
N THR A 243 -8.17 -6.99 -9.16
CA THR A 243 -9.07 -5.87 -8.86
C THR A 243 -10.34 -5.96 -9.73
N PRO A 244 -11.55 -6.04 -9.15
CA PRO A 244 -12.81 -6.08 -9.90
C PRO A 244 -12.98 -4.92 -10.89
N HIS A 245 -13.73 -5.12 -11.98
CA HIS A 245 -13.90 -4.11 -13.04
C HIS A 245 -14.66 -2.84 -12.59
N ASP A 246 -15.54 -3.02 -11.62
CA ASP A 246 -16.37 -2.00 -10.96
C ASP A 246 -15.66 -1.32 -9.78
N HIS A 247 -14.47 -1.77 -9.40
CA HIS A 247 -13.72 -1.22 -8.27
C HIS A 247 -13.26 0.22 -8.55
N VAL A 248 -13.46 1.11 -7.58
CA VAL A 248 -13.20 2.56 -7.71
C VAL A 248 -11.75 2.90 -8.10
N ASP A 249 -10.77 2.14 -7.62
CA ASP A 249 -9.35 2.33 -7.96
C ASP A 249 -8.98 1.90 -9.37
N ARG A 250 -9.76 1.03 -10.02
CA ARG A 250 -9.26 0.30 -11.19
C ARG A 250 -8.79 1.25 -12.30
N LYS A 251 -9.60 2.27 -12.63
CA LYS A 251 -9.26 3.28 -13.63
C LYS A 251 -7.99 4.05 -13.29
N LYS A 252 -7.81 4.41 -12.01
CA LYS A 252 -6.61 5.14 -11.55
C LYS A 252 -5.37 4.26 -11.63
N LEU A 253 -5.47 2.99 -11.24
CA LEU A 253 -4.37 2.02 -11.33
C LEU A 253 -4.00 1.70 -12.79
N GLU A 254 -4.99 1.57 -13.69
CA GLU A 254 -4.75 1.41 -15.13
C GLU A 254 -4.04 2.63 -15.72
N TYR A 255 -4.48 3.85 -15.34
CA TYR A 255 -3.81 5.10 -15.73
C TYR A 255 -2.37 5.15 -15.21
N ALA A 256 -2.16 4.84 -13.93
CA ALA A 256 -0.83 4.82 -13.32
C ALA A 256 0.11 3.85 -14.02
N LYS A 257 -0.38 2.63 -14.29
CA LYS A 257 0.36 1.61 -15.03
C LYS A 257 0.76 2.13 -16.41
N SER A 258 -0.19 2.68 -17.18
CA SER A 258 0.08 3.22 -18.51
C SER A 258 1.10 4.36 -18.49
N LYS A 259 1.03 5.24 -17.50
CA LYS A 259 2.02 6.32 -17.33
C LYS A 259 3.42 5.80 -17.01
N LEU A 260 3.53 4.80 -16.14
CA LEU A 260 4.82 4.17 -15.82
C LEU A 260 5.41 3.45 -17.05
N GLU A 261 4.58 2.76 -17.84
CA GLU A 261 5.00 2.14 -19.11
C GLU A 261 5.55 3.18 -20.09
N GLN A 262 4.86 4.31 -20.27
CA GLN A 262 5.32 5.41 -21.14
C GLN A 262 6.70 5.91 -20.72
N ILE A 263 6.93 6.10 -19.42
CA ILE A 263 8.20 6.60 -18.88
C ILE A 263 9.29 5.55 -18.99
N SER A 264 8.97 4.28 -18.71
CA SER A 264 9.89 3.16 -18.84
C SER A 264 10.35 2.96 -20.29
N HIS A 265 9.46 3.11 -21.28
CA HIS A 265 9.84 3.00 -22.68
C HIS A 265 10.86 4.08 -23.08
N VAL A 266 10.69 5.31 -22.61
CA VAL A 266 11.67 6.39 -22.83
C VAL A 266 13.01 6.05 -22.16
N SER A 267 12.98 5.56 -20.92
CA SER A 267 14.19 5.18 -20.15
C SER A 267 14.94 3.97 -20.74
N VAL A 268 14.23 2.95 -21.22
CA VAL A 268 14.83 1.74 -21.83
C VAL A 268 15.38 2.02 -23.22
N LEU A 269 14.74 2.89 -24.01
CA LEU A 269 15.29 3.33 -25.30
C LEU A 269 16.60 4.12 -25.12
N VAL A 270 16.75 4.90 -24.06
CA VAL A 270 18.03 5.56 -23.73
C VAL A 270 19.11 4.53 -23.35
N HIS A 271 18.76 3.46 -22.63
CA HIS A 271 19.68 2.39 -22.30
C HIS A 271 20.13 1.56 -23.51
N LEU A 272 19.23 1.31 -24.47
CA LEU A 272 19.54 0.54 -25.70
C LEU A 272 20.23 1.36 -26.79
N MET A 273 20.04 2.68 -26.83
CA MET A 273 20.74 3.56 -27.78
C MET A 273 22.14 3.98 -27.31
N GLY A 274 22.51 3.66 -26.07
CA GLY A 274 23.82 3.96 -25.47
C GLY A 274 24.79 2.77 -25.41
N GLN A 275 24.47 1.63 -26.03
CA GLN A 275 25.37 0.48 -26.20
C GLN A 275 25.90 0.41 -27.64
#